data_AF-U1HYI0-F1
#
_entry.id   AF-U1HYI0-F1
#
_cell.length_a   1.000
_cell.length_b   1.000
_cell.length_c   1.000
_cell.angle_alpha   90.00
_cell.angle_beta   90.00
_cell.angle_gamma   90.00
#
_symmetry.space_group_name_H-M   'P 1'
#
loop_
_entity.id
_entity.type
_entity.pdbx_description
1 polymer ?
#
loop_
_entity_poly.entity_id
_entity_poly.type
_entity_poly.pdbx_seq_one_letter_code
_entity_poly.pdbx_strand_id
1 'polypeptide(L)'
;MSFSLHHYVLLLVCILTCASAVPTPAELAPRACSTLGPANISNLNKTAPDAYLNGLTFALHRDGGANSNTIKSVVSFAYIPPGATGCMLQIDIPKLPTRNNPGPIASGTGTQADVWLITNPQRSNPYDVNFIYEYSWNKPPVKNQFVSTTIFPTNSPTDAPYRTFLWSGTCQQQLSFQFELSDWQQGSGDVNFFNTLGGKIGLTPIGFRIVYNC
;
A
#
# COMPACT_ATOMS: atom_id res chain seq x y z
N MET A 1 -88.59 -5.28 34.63
CA MET A 1 -87.71 -6.47 34.71
C MET A 1 -87.68 -7.13 33.35
N SER A 2 -86.59 -6.93 32.59
CA SER A 2 -85.92 -7.90 31.71
C SER A 2 -84.94 -7.12 30.83
N PHE A 3 -83.64 -7.35 31.06
CA PHE A 3 -82.55 -6.79 30.26
C PHE A 3 -82.39 -7.60 28.98
N SER A 4 -82.32 -6.93 27.82
CA SER A 4 -81.98 -7.56 26.54
C SER A 4 -80.64 -7.04 26.03
N LEU A 5 -79.72 -8.01 25.97
CA LEU A 5 -78.52 -8.21 25.16
C LEU A 5 -78.33 -7.39 23.86
N HIS A 6 -77.06 -7.42 23.38
CA HIS A 6 -76.44 -6.89 22.13
C HIS A 6 -75.86 -5.48 22.30
N HIS A 7 -74.65 -5.25 22.83
CA HIS A 7 -73.35 -5.92 22.63
C HIS A 7 -72.90 -5.97 21.16
N TYR A 8 -71.90 -5.13 20.87
CA TYR A 8 -70.97 -5.14 19.75
C TYR A 8 -71.55 -4.89 18.35
N VAL A 9 -71.15 -3.77 17.73
CA VAL A 9 -70.63 -3.64 16.35
C VAL A 9 -70.60 -2.14 16.04
N LEU A 10 -69.44 -1.50 16.17
CA LEU A 10 -68.98 -0.34 15.40
C LEU A 10 -67.62 0.13 15.95
N LEU A 11 -66.64 -0.76 15.91
CA LEU A 11 -65.25 -0.43 16.21
C LEU A 11 -64.32 -1.31 15.36
N LEU A 12 -64.40 -1.10 14.05
CA LEU A 12 -63.57 -1.66 12.99
C LEU A 12 -63.81 -0.67 11.83
N VAL A 13 -62.87 0.06 11.26
CA VAL A 13 -61.58 -0.34 10.71
C VAL A 13 -60.78 0.96 10.47
N CYS A 14 -59.88 1.33 11.39
CA CYS A 14 -58.77 2.25 11.06
C CYS A 14 -57.51 1.38 11.01
N ILE A 15 -57.36 0.64 9.92
CA ILE A 15 -56.12 -0.08 9.63
C ILE A 15 -55.08 1.00 9.30
N LEU A 16 -54.18 1.24 10.25
CA LEU A 16 -52.92 1.92 10.01
C LEU A 16 -52.22 1.19 8.86
N THR A 17 -52.24 1.78 7.67
CA THR A 17 -51.29 1.45 6.61
C THR A 17 -49.94 2.04 7.02
N CYS A 18 -49.23 1.36 7.92
CA CYS A 18 -47.79 1.51 8.02
C CYS A 18 -47.22 0.91 6.74
N ALA A 19 -47.11 1.73 5.70
CA ALA A 19 -46.30 1.41 4.54
C ALA A 19 -44.86 1.26 5.05
N SER A 20 -44.45 0.02 5.30
CA SER A 20 -43.05 -0.35 5.43
C SER A 20 -42.43 -0.10 4.05
N ALA A 21 -41.91 1.10 3.85
CA ALA A 21 -40.94 1.36 2.80
C ALA A 21 -39.73 0.48 3.11
N VAL A 22 -39.76 -0.76 2.62
CA VAL A 22 -38.58 -1.61 2.61
C VAL A 22 -37.63 -0.95 1.63
N PRO A 23 -36.45 -0.46 2.06
CA PRO A 23 -35.50 0.11 1.12
C PRO A 23 -35.20 -0.97 0.09
N THR A 24 -35.49 -0.69 -1.17
CA THR A 24 -35.10 -1.55 -2.29
C THR A 24 -33.60 -1.81 -2.12
N PRO A 25 -33.14 -3.07 -2.04
CA PRO A 25 -31.72 -3.36 -1.96
C PRO A 25 -31.04 -2.66 -3.13
N ALA A 26 -30.23 -1.65 -2.84
CA ALA A 26 -29.44 -1.01 -3.86
C ALA A 26 -28.48 -2.09 -4.37
N GLU A 27 -28.62 -2.48 -5.63
CA GLU A 27 -27.64 -3.32 -6.30
C GLU A 27 -26.34 -2.51 -6.36
N LEU A 28 -25.46 -2.77 -5.39
CA LEU A 28 -24.13 -2.18 -5.35
C LEU A 28 -23.35 -2.83 -6.50
N ALA A 29 -23.30 -2.14 -7.64
CA ALA A 29 -22.38 -2.51 -8.71
C ALA A 29 -20.99 -2.73 -8.09
N PRO A 30 -20.31 -3.86 -8.39
CA PRO A 30 -18.99 -4.13 -7.87
C PRO A 30 -18.09 -2.94 -8.18
N ARG A 31 -17.58 -2.26 -7.14
CA ARG A 31 -16.63 -1.16 -7.34
C ARG A 31 -15.36 -1.76 -7.94
N ALA A 32 -15.10 -1.45 -9.20
CA ALA A 32 -13.83 -1.81 -9.81
C ALA A 32 -12.73 -0.99 -9.12
N CYS A 33 -11.87 -1.67 -8.38
CA CYS A 33 -10.69 -1.07 -7.79
C CYS A 33 -9.81 -0.44 -8.87
N SER A 34 -9.33 0.77 -8.62
CA SER A 34 -8.29 1.41 -9.41
C SER A 34 -6.92 1.11 -8.84
N THR A 35 -5.88 1.16 -9.68
CA THR A 35 -4.49 0.97 -9.24
C THR A 35 -3.57 2.04 -9.80
N LEU A 36 -2.52 2.39 -9.05
CA LEU A 36 -1.53 3.38 -9.40
C LEU A 36 -0.13 2.88 -9.00
N GLY A 37 0.82 2.91 -9.93
CA GLY A 37 2.23 2.60 -9.64
C GLY A 37 2.97 3.76 -8.97
N PRO A 38 4.20 3.53 -8.46
CA PRO A 38 5.02 4.60 -7.89
C PRO A 38 5.34 5.64 -8.96
N ALA A 39 5.29 6.91 -8.58
CA ALA A 39 5.81 8.01 -9.39
C ALA A 39 7.34 8.09 -9.30
N ASN A 40 7.91 7.71 -8.15
CA ASN A 40 9.35 7.67 -7.92
C ASN A 40 9.71 6.68 -6.80
N ILE A 41 10.91 6.12 -6.89
CA ILE A 41 11.59 5.40 -5.82
C ILE A 41 12.95 6.06 -5.60
N SER A 42 13.18 6.60 -4.40
CA SER A 42 14.47 7.15 -3.97
C SER A 42 15.24 6.12 -3.15
N ASN A 43 16.46 5.79 -3.58
CA ASN A 43 17.39 4.95 -2.83
C ASN A 43 18.34 5.82 -2.00
N LEU A 44 18.16 5.83 -0.69
CA LEU A 44 19.02 6.53 0.25
C LEU A 44 20.25 5.65 0.49
N ASN A 45 21.38 6.02 -0.12
CA ASN A 45 22.61 5.25 -0.05
C ASN A 45 23.65 5.93 0.85
N LYS A 46 24.11 5.22 1.89
CA LYS A 46 25.10 5.70 2.85
C LYS A 46 26.46 6.04 2.21
N THR A 47 26.84 5.38 1.11
CA THR A 47 28.12 5.65 0.42
C THR A 47 28.07 6.88 -0.49
N ALA A 48 26.87 7.37 -0.80
CA ALA A 48 26.65 8.56 -1.61
C ALA A 48 25.58 9.44 -0.92
N PRO A 49 25.89 9.98 0.27
CA PRO A 49 24.84 10.36 1.22
C PRO A 49 24.05 11.61 0.82
N ASP A 50 24.60 12.43 -0.06
CA ASP A 50 23.94 13.62 -0.62
C ASP A 50 23.33 13.39 -2.01
N ALA A 51 23.54 12.22 -2.61
CA ALA A 51 23.03 11.90 -3.94
C ALA A 51 21.53 11.56 -3.89
N TYR A 52 20.77 12.15 -4.83
CA TYR A 52 19.36 11.81 -5.05
C TYR A 52 19.26 10.68 -6.08
N LEU A 53 19.28 9.43 -5.61
CA LEU A 53 19.22 8.24 -6.47
C LEU A 53 17.76 7.86 -6.78
N ASN A 54 17.18 8.53 -7.77
CA ASN A 54 15.76 8.41 -8.14
C ASN A 54 15.54 7.46 -9.33
N GLY A 55 14.32 6.95 -9.46
CA GLY A 55 13.92 6.04 -10.53
C GLY A 55 12.79 5.13 -10.13
N LEU A 56 12.79 3.91 -10.67
CA LEU A 56 11.83 2.85 -10.31
C LEU A 56 12.52 1.58 -9.80
N THR A 57 13.82 1.65 -9.54
CA THR A 57 14.55 0.55 -8.89
C THR A 57 14.35 0.65 -7.39
N PHE A 58 13.82 -0.42 -6.81
CA PHE A 58 13.75 -0.58 -5.36
C PHE A 58 14.98 -1.33 -4.89
N ALA A 59 15.69 -0.76 -3.92
CA ALA A 59 16.85 -1.38 -3.31
C ALA A 59 16.87 -1.24 -1.78
N LEU A 60 17.23 -2.31 -1.10
CA LEU A 60 17.57 -2.34 0.32
C LEU A 60 18.87 -3.09 0.49
N HIS A 61 19.75 -2.62 1.37
CA HIS A 61 20.99 -3.32 1.67
C HIS A 61 21.40 -3.11 3.12
N ARG A 62 21.93 -4.16 3.72
CA ARG A 62 22.59 -4.15 5.03
C ARG A 62 23.79 -5.09 5.06
N ASP A 63 24.81 -4.69 5.80
CA ASP A 63 26.05 -5.47 5.90
C ASP A 63 26.00 -6.57 6.98
N GLY A 64 25.05 -6.50 7.93
CA GLY A 64 24.91 -7.45 9.04
C GLY A 64 25.14 -6.81 10.42
N GLY A 65 24.55 -7.37 11.46
CA GLY A 65 24.47 -6.78 12.82
C GLY A 65 23.40 -5.69 12.94
N ALA A 66 23.05 -5.28 14.16
CA ALA A 66 22.00 -4.28 14.39
C ALA A 66 22.33 -2.91 13.76
N ASN A 67 21.32 -2.18 13.28
CA ASN A 67 21.44 -0.84 12.69
C ASN A 67 22.45 -0.74 11.52
N SER A 68 22.59 -1.81 10.73
CA SER A 68 23.57 -1.92 9.64
C SER A 68 23.03 -1.63 8.25
N ASN A 69 21.83 -1.03 8.16
CA ASN A 69 21.29 -0.57 6.89
C ASN A 69 22.28 0.40 6.22
N THR A 70 22.58 0.17 4.95
CA THR A 70 23.44 1.01 4.11
C THR A 70 22.71 1.51 2.86
N ILE A 71 21.63 0.85 2.46
CA ILE A 71 20.66 1.36 1.49
C ILE A 71 19.24 1.22 2.06
N LYS A 72 18.47 2.31 2.00
CA LYS A 72 17.04 2.36 2.31
C LYS A 72 16.28 2.86 1.09
N SER A 73 15.00 2.48 0.96
CA SER A 73 14.17 2.91 -0.16
C SER A 73 13.00 3.74 0.30
N VAL A 74 12.67 4.80 -0.44
CA VAL A 74 11.42 5.53 -0.29
C VAL A 74 10.60 5.38 -1.56
N VAL A 75 9.40 4.82 -1.44
CA VAL A 75 8.46 4.61 -2.55
C VAL A 75 7.39 5.70 -2.49
N SER A 76 7.31 6.54 -3.51
CA SER A 76 6.41 7.69 -3.58
C SER A 76 5.37 7.51 -4.69
N PHE A 77 4.11 7.74 -4.33
CA PHE A 77 2.96 7.73 -5.22
C PHE A 77 2.42 9.16 -5.32
N ALA A 78 2.16 9.62 -6.54
CA ALA A 78 1.60 10.94 -6.82
C ALA A 78 0.42 10.82 -7.79
N TYR A 79 -0.39 11.86 -7.90
CA TYR A 79 -1.57 11.87 -8.78
C TYR A 79 -2.67 10.88 -8.39
N ILE A 80 -2.79 10.54 -7.10
CA ILE A 80 -3.99 9.87 -6.60
C ILE A 80 -5.17 10.84 -6.77
N PRO A 81 -6.25 10.47 -7.47
CA PRO A 81 -7.35 11.39 -7.78
C PRO A 81 -7.95 12.03 -6.53
N PRO A 82 -8.28 13.34 -6.56
CA PRO A 82 -9.07 13.96 -5.50
C PRO A 82 -10.38 13.20 -5.27
N GLY A 83 -10.72 12.95 -4.00
CA GLY A 83 -11.92 12.19 -3.64
C GLY A 83 -11.80 10.67 -3.76
N ALA A 84 -10.62 10.14 -4.11
CA ALA A 84 -10.36 8.71 -4.00
C ALA A 84 -10.58 8.22 -2.56
N THR A 85 -11.08 6.99 -2.41
CA THR A 85 -11.36 6.37 -1.11
C THR A 85 -10.61 5.06 -0.95
N GLY A 86 -10.34 4.65 0.29
CA GLY A 86 -9.83 3.31 0.59
C GLY A 86 -8.44 3.02 -0.02
N CYS A 87 -7.47 3.91 0.17
CA CYS A 87 -6.14 3.71 -0.37
C CYS A 87 -5.39 2.61 0.38
N MET A 88 -4.85 1.65 -0.36
CA MET A 88 -4.10 0.53 0.17
C MET A 88 -2.76 0.39 -0.56
N LEU A 89 -1.66 0.31 0.18
CA LEU A 89 -0.36 -0.06 -0.38
C LEU A 89 -0.32 -1.58 -0.55
N GLN A 90 -0.03 -2.04 -1.77
CA GLN A 90 0.13 -3.45 -2.08
C GLN A 90 1.53 -3.70 -2.64
N ILE A 91 2.13 -4.83 -2.26
CA ILE A 91 3.28 -5.42 -2.94
C ILE A 91 2.81 -6.67 -3.72
N ASP A 92 3.35 -6.85 -4.92
CA ASP A 92 3.15 -8.02 -5.77
C ASP A 92 4.50 -8.53 -6.24
N ILE A 93 4.83 -9.76 -5.88
CA ILE A 93 6.04 -10.45 -6.31
C ILE A 93 5.57 -11.68 -7.09
N PRO A 94 5.83 -11.75 -8.40
CA PRO A 94 5.45 -12.90 -9.20
C PRO A 94 6.23 -14.13 -8.75
N LYS A 95 5.83 -15.31 -9.23
CA LYS A 95 6.66 -16.50 -9.08
C LYS A 95 8.04 -16.23 -9.71
N LEU A 96 9.11 -16.37 -8.93
CA LEU A 96 10.48 -16.13 -9.39
C LEU A 96 11.04 -17.44 -9.95
N PRO A 97 11.47 -17.50 -11.22
CA PRO A 97 12.08 -18.70 -11.82
C PRO A 97 13.56 -18.87 -11.44
N THR A 98 14.06 -20.11 -11.50
CA THR A 98 15.44 -20.53 -11.20
C THR A 98 16.53 -19.82 -12.01
N ARG A 99 16.19 -19.23 -13.16
CA ARG A 99 17.15 -18.54 -14.03
C ARG A 99 16.46 -17.42 -14.81
N ASN A 100 17.04 -16.23 -14.72
CA ASN A 100 16.82 -15.06 -15.56
C ASN A 100 15.38 -14.51 -15.65
N ASN A 101 15.23 -13.33 -15.04
CA ASN A 101 14.19 -12.32 -15.25
C ASN A 101 12.74 -12.66 -14.79
N PRO A 102 12.38 -12.31 -13.54
CA PRO A 102 13.28 -11.81 -12.49
C PRO A 102 14.11 -12.98 -11.93
N GLY A 103 15.41 -12.77 -11.72
CA GLY A 103 16.21 -13.69 -10.91
C GLY A 103 15.79 -13.63 -9.43
N PRO A 104 16.58 -14.19 -8.49
CA PRO A 104 16.37 -13.89 -7.08
C PRO A 104 16.42 -12.37 -6.88
N ILE A 105 15.39 -11.82 -6.23
CA ILE A 105 15.27 -10.38 -5.97
C ILE A 105 15.83 -9.99 -4.60
N ALA A 106 16.20 -10.98 -3.79
CA ALA A 106 16.75 -10.79 -2.47
C ALA A 106 17.79 -11.87 -2.16
N SER A 107 18.73 -11.56 -1.28
CA SER A 107 19.77 -12.48 -0.82
C SER A 107 20.16 -12.20 0.63
N GLY A 108 20.87 -13.15 1.26
CA GLY A 108 21.23 -13.07 2.68
C GLY A 108 20.16 -13.66 3.60
N THR A 109 20.31 -13.42 4.91
CA THR A 109 19.38 -13.93 5.95
C THR A 109 18.59 -12.81 6.64
N GLY A 110 18.92 -11.55 6.36
CA GLY A 110 18.27 -10.37 6.91
C GLY A 110 17.37 -9.64 5.90
N THR A 111 16.37 -10.32 5.31
CA THR A 111 15.52 -9.77 4.22
C THR A 111 14.12 -9.34 4.65
N GLN A 112 13.84 -9.28 5.95
CA GLN A 112 12.63 -8.64 6.46
C GLN A 112 12.80 -7.13 6.47
N ALA A 113 11.82 -6.40 5.97
CA ALA A 113 11.78 -4.95 5.95
C ALA A 113 10.64 -4.40 6.81
N ASP A 114 10.94 -3.31 7.51
CA ASP A 114 9.98 -2.45 8.17
C ASP A 114 9.46 -1.42 7.16
N VAL A 115 8.15 -1.19 7.20
CA VAL A 115 7.46 -0.25 6.32
C VAL A 115 6.91 0.89 7.16
N TRP A 116 7.29 2.11 6.79
CA TRP A 116 6.90 3.33 7.48
C TRP A 116 6.15 4.24 6.54
N LEU A 117 4.96 4.69 6.93
CA LEU A 117 4.34 5.86 6.32
C LEU A 117 5.18 7.08 6.73
N ILE A 118 5.56 7.88 5.74
CA ILE A 118 6.43 9.03 5.94
C ILE A 118 5.75 10.34 5.58
N THR A 119 6.27 11.42 6.13
CA THR A 119 5.97 12.78 5.68
C THR A 119 7.24 13.43 5.14
N ASN A 120 7.09 14.29 4.14
CA ASN A 120 8.22 15.09 3.66
C ASN A 120 8.32 16.38 4.49
N PRO A 121 9.40 16.60 5.27
CA PRO A 121 9.59 17.84 6.02
C PRO A 121 9.91 19.05 5.13
N GLN A 122 10.41 18.84 3.92
CA GLN A 122 10.76 19.86 2.93
C GLN A 122 9.57 20.27 2.04
N ARG A 123 8.38 19.76 2.34
CA ARG A 123 7.14 20.08 1.63
C ARG A 123 6.72 21.52 1.93
N SER A 124 7.16 22.45 1.09
CA SER A 124 6.75 23.85 1.16
C SER A 124 5.28 24.05 0.75
N ASN A 125 4.79 23.26 -0.22
CA ASN A 125 3.39 23.28 -0.65
C ASN A 125 2.78 21.88 -0.64
N PRO A 126 1.71 21.64 0.16
CA PRO A 126 1.01 20.39 0.15
C PRO A 126 0.40 19.95 -1.18
N TYR A 127 -0.01 20.92 -1.97
CA TYR A 127 -0.86 20.70 -3.13
C TYR A 127 -0.07 20.66 -4.44
N ASP A 128 1.26 20.78 -4.37
CA ASP A 128 2.12 20.63 -5.54
C ASP A 128 2.31 19.15 -5.88
N VAL A 129 1.31 18.60 -6.56
CA VAL A 129 1.31 17.21 -7.04
C VAL A 129 2.32 16.97 -8.16
N ASN A 130 2.90 18.03 -8.73
CA ASN A 130 3.94 17.92 -9.75
C ASN A 130 5.34 17.79 -9.14
N PHE A 131 5.47 18.04 -7.83
CA PHE A 131 6.74 17.88 -7.13
C PHE A 131 6.95 16.41 -6.72
N ILE A 132 7.81 15.73 -7.48
CA ILE A 132 8.34 14.44 -7.08
C ILE A 132 9.37 14.68 -5.98
N TYR A 133 9.08 14.23 -4.76
CA TYR A 133 10.02 14.34 -3.66
C TYR A 133 11.26 13.50 -3.93
N GLU A 134 12.42 14.11 -3.70
CA GLU A 134 13.72 13.45 -3.75
C GLU A 134 14.27 13.32 -2.33
N TYR A 135 14.67 12.11 -1.98
CA TYR A 135 15.26 11.80 -0.69
C TYR A 135 16.70 11.33 -0.86
N SER A 136 17.55 11.70 0.09
CA SER A 136 18.93 11.21 0.18
C SER A 136 19.23 10.77 1.60
N TRP A 137 20.37 10.09 1.81
CA TRP A 137 20.75 9.60 3.14
C TRP A 137 20.85 10.73 4.17
N ASN A 138 21.43 11.88 3.78
CA ASN A 138 21.57 13.07 4.64
C ASN A 138 20.31 13.94 4.69
N LYS A 139 19.32 13.69 3.82
CA LYS A 139 18.01 14.34 3.83
C LYS A 139 16.90 13.28 3.82
N PRO A 140 16.83 12.44 4.87
CA PRO A 140 15.83 11.40 4.94
C PRO A 140 14.45 12.01 5.23
N PRO A 141 13.37 11.31 4.88
CA PRO A 141 12.03 11.71 5.29
C PRO A 141 11.84 11.56 6.80
N VAL A 142 10.75 12.15 7.31
CA VAL A 142 10.31 11.91 8.69
C VAL A 142 9.42 10.67 8.71
N LYS A 143 9.82 9.65 9.48
CA LYS A 143 9.00 8.47 9.76
C LYS A 143 7.85 8.87 10.68
N ASN A 144 6.61 8.82 10.17
CA ASN A 144 5.42 9.22 10.91
C ASN A 144 4.80 8.03 11.64
N GLN A 145 4.51 6.96 10.89
CA GLN A 145 3.82 5.79 11.43
C GLN A 145 4.45 4.50 10.90
N PHE A 146 4.73 3.56 11.79
CA PHE A 146 5.03 2.19 11.41
C PHE A 146 3.75 1.50 10.92
N VAL A 147 3.75 0.95 9.72
CA VAL A 147 2.53 0.43 9.10
C VAL A 147 2.52 -1.07 8.88
N SER A 148 3.69 -1.69 8.64
CA SER A 148 3.78 -3.14 8.43
C SER A 148 5.23 -3.63 8.41
N THR A 149 5.39 -4.93 8.27
CA THR A 149 6.63 -5.58 7.83
C THR A 149 6.36 -6.44 6.60
N THR A 150 7.40 -6.70 5.79
CA THR A 150 7.33 -7.65 4.69
C THR A 150 8.65 -8.40 4.57
N ILE A 151 8.61 -9.67 4.18
CA ILE A 151 9.80 -10.50 3.99
C ILE A 151 9.97 -10.71 2.49
N PHE A 152 11.14 -10.36 1.96
CA PHE A 152 11.46 -10.60 0.57
C PHE A 152 12.00 -12.02 0.37
N PRO A 153 11.47 -12.79 -0.61
CA PRO A 153 11.88 -14.17 -0.84
C PRO A 153 13.32 -14.23 -1.35
N THR A 154 14.14 -15.04 -0.67
CA THR A 154 15.54 -15.31 -1.04
C THR A 154 15.70 -16.58 -1.87
N ASN A 155 14.73 -17.47 -1.81
CA ASN A 155 14.71 -18.68 -2.61
C ASN A 155 14.32 -18.38 -4.05
N SER A 156 15.05 -18.98 -4.99
CA SER A 156 14.64 -19.09 -6.38
C SER A 156 14.82 -20.56 -6.82
N PRO A 157 13.76 -21.23 -7.31
CA PRO A 157 12.46 -20.66 -7.63
C PRO A 157 11.61 -20.43 -6.37
N THR A 158 10.66 -19.49 -6.42
CA THR A 158 9.60 -19.44 -5.40
C THR A 158 8.47 -20.41 -5.77
N ASP A 159 7.79 -20.97 -4.77
CA ASP A 159 6.72 -21.94 -5.00
C ASP A 159 5.48 -21.30 -5.63
N ALA A 160 5.15 -20.09 -5.18
CA ALA A 160 3.97 -19.31 -5.54
C ALA A 160 4.29 -17.81 -5.67
N PRO A 161 3.44 -17.02 -6.35
CA PRO A 161 3.48 -15.57 -6.25
C PRO A 161 3.18 -15.12 -4.81
N TYR A 162 3.80 -14.02 -4.39
CA TYR A 162 3.56 -13.38 -3.10
C TYR A 162 2.87 -12.04 -3.31
N ARG A 163 1.70 -11.87 -2.69
CA ARG A 163 0.93 -10.63 -2.76
C ARG A 163 0.35 -10.31 -1.40
N THR A 164 0.55 -9.09 -0.93
CA THR A 164 -0.05 -8.62 0.32
C THR A 164 -0.30 -7.12 0.30
N PHE A 165 -1.24 -6.69 1.14
CA PHE A 165 -1.38 -5.28 1.51
C PHE A 165 -0.45 -4.98 2.70
N LEU A 166 0.22 -3.83 2.63
CA LEU A 166 1.18 -3.36 3.64
C LEU A 166 0.66 -2.15 4.41
N TRP A 167 -0.36 -1.47 3.89
CA TRP A 167 -1.00 -0.34 4.56
C TRP A 167 -2.38 -0.12 3.97
N SER A 168 -3.29 0.42 4.78
CA SER A 168 -4.60 0.90 4.34
C SER A 168 -4.93 2.18 5.10
N GLY A 169 -5.52 3.15 4.41
CA GLY A 169 -5.96 4.38 5.05
C GLY A 169 -6.64 5.36 4.09
N THR A 170 -6.76 6.59 4.55
CA THR A 170 -7.34 7.69 3.77
C THR A 170 -6.43 8.03 2.59
N CYS A 171 -7.02 8.17 1.41
CA CYS A 171 -6.27 8.63 0.25
C CYS A 171 -5.82 10.08 0.41
N GLN A 172 -4.57 10.32 0.05
CA GLN A 172 -4.02 11.64 -0.17
C GLN A 172 -3.56 11.70 -1.62
N GLN A 173 -3.51 12.88 -2.24
CA GLN A 173 -3.02 13.02 -3.62
C GLN A 173 -1.59 12.49 -3.78
N GLN A 174 -0.83 12.49 -2.68
CA GLN A 174 0.51 11.95 -2.60
C GLN A 174 0.66 11.11 -1.32
N LEU A 175 1.18 9.91 -1.47
CA LEU A 175 1.52 9.00 -0.37
C LEU A 175 2.97 8.55 -0.55
N SER A 176 3.71 8.36 0.53
CA SER A 176 5.06 7.84 0.44
C SER A 176 5.39 6.94 1.62
N PHE A 177 6.22 5.93 1.35
CA PHE A 177 6.56 4.89 2.32
C PHE A 177 8.07 4.65 2.31
N GLN A 178 8.69 4.65 3.49
CA GLN A 178 10.08 4.23 3.63
C GLN A 178 10.15 2.76 4.00
N PHE A 179 11.06 2.06 3.33
CA PHE A 179 11.43 0.68 3.58
C PHE A 179 12.87 0.64 4.07
N GLU A 180 13.11 -0.12 5.12
CA GLU A 180 14.44 -0.42 5.67
C GLU A 180 14.44 -1.83 6.23
N LEU A 181 15.56 -2.55 6.12
CA LEU A 181 15.63 -3.91 6.68
C LEU A 181 15.59 -3.84 8.20
N SER A 182 14.72 -4.63 8.84
CA SER A 182 14.42 -4.49 10.27
C SER A 182 15.66 -4.61 11.15
N ASP A 183 15.86 -3.67 12.08
CA ASP A 183 17.12 -3.52 12.82
C ASP A 183 17.43 -4.71 13.77
N TRP A 184 16.43 -5.50 14.15
CA TRP A 184 16.60 -6.66 15.03
C TRP A 184 17.32 -7.85 14.35
N GLN A 185 17.30 -7.92 13.02
CA GLN A 185 17.97 -9.01 12.30
C GLN A 185 19.49 -8.87 12.43
N GLN A 186 20.20 -10.00 12.49
CA GLN A 186 21.66 -10.01 12.63
C GLN A 186 22.39 -10.31 11.31
N GLY A 187 21.70 -10.93 10.35
CA GLY A 187 22.27 -11.29 9.05
C GLY A 187 22.44 -10.09 8.11
N SER A 188 23.33 -10.27 7.12
CA SER A 188 23.33 -9.42 5.92
C SER A 188 22.08 -9.68 5.08
N GLY A 189 21.71 -8.70 4.26
CA GLY A 189 20.53 -8.79 3.42
C GLY A 189 20.59 -7.77 2.30
N ASP A 190 20.21 -8.20 1.11
CA ASP A 190 20.06 -7.36 -0.07
C ASP A 190 18.69 -7.64 -0.69
N VAL A 191 18.05 -6.59 -1.20
CA VAL A 191 16.82 -6.66 -1.99
C VAL A 191 17.00 -5.71 -3.16
N ASN A 192 16.78 -6.17 -4.39
CA ASN A 192 16.91 -5.35 -5.58
C ASN A 192 15.97 -5.85 -6.69
N PHE A 193 15.09 -4.96 -7.16
CA PHE A 193 14.31 -5.20 -8.37
C PHE A 193 13.84 -3.88 -9.00
N PHE A 194 13.55 -3.93 -10.30
CA PHE A 194 12.91 -2.82 -11.00
C PHE A 194 11.40 -2.94 -10.86
N ASN A 195 10.74 -1.93 -10.31
CA ASN A 195 9.29 -1.88 -10.18
C ASN A 195 8.63 -1.73 -11.56
N THR A 196 7.80 -2.70 -11.96
CA THR A 196 7.10 -2.73 -13.26
C THR A 196 5.59 -2.54 -13.14
N LEU A 197 5.04 -2.63 -11.92
CA LEU A 197 3.65 -2.31 -11.66
C LEU A 197 3.37 -0.83 -11.94
N GLY A 198 2.40 -0.59 -12.83
CA GLY A 198 1.88 0.76 -13.13
C GLY A 198 2.49 1.47 -14.34
N GLY A 199 3.12 0.77 -15.31
CA GLY A 199 3.36 1.44 -16.60
C GLY A 199 4.31 0.83 -17.63
N LYS A 200 5.01 -0.28 -17.39
CA LYS A 200 5.86 -0.88 -18.44
C LYS A 200 5.25 -2.16 -19.01
N ILE A 201 4.67 -2.04 -20.21
CA ILE A 201 4.19 -3.16 -21.02
C ILE A 201 5.39 -4.05 -21.40
N GLY A 202 5.24 -5.37 -21.27
CA GLY A 202 6.24 -6.35 -21.69
C GLY A 202 7.23 -6.81 -20.61
N LEU A 203 7.13 -6.32 -19.38
CA LEU A 203 7.89 -6.84 -18.23
C LEU A 203 6.97 -7.58 -17.27
N THR A 204 7.50 -8.62 -16.61
CA THR A 204 6.78 -9.33 -15.54
C THR A 204 6.38 -8.34 -14.44
N PRO A 205 5.08 -8.23 -14.10
CA PRO A 205 4.61 -7.34 -13.03
C PRO A 205 5.25 -7.69 -11.68
N ILE A 206 5.99 -6.74 -11.10
CA ILE A 206 6.61 -6.85 -9.78
C ILE A 206 6.69 -5.47 -9.12
N GLY A 207 6.56 -5.46 -7.79
CA GLY A 207 6.83 -4.30 -6.94
C GLY A 207 5.59 -3.79 -6.23
N PHE A 208 5.46 -2.47 -6.14
CA PHE A 208 4.47 -1.78 -5.33
C PHE A 208 3.42 -1.08 -6.19
N ARG A 209 2.21 -0.94 -5.64
CA ARG A 209 1.14 -0.10 -6.18
C ARG A 209 0.22 0.37 -5.06
N ILE A 210 -0.45 1.49 -5.28
CA ILE A 210 -1.65 1.87 -4.53
C ILE A 210 -2.85 1.25 -5.21
N VAL A 211 -3.73 0.65 -4.41
CA VAL A 211 -5.07 0.20 -4.81
C VAL A 211 -6.07 1.12 -4.11
N TYR A 212 -7.07 1.62 -4.82
CA TYR A 212 -8.05 2.58 -4.28
C TYR A 212 -9.40 2.46 -4.98
N ASN A 213 -10.43 3.09 -4.42
CA ASN A 213 -11.83 2.98 -4.84
C ASN A 213 -12.37 1.55 -4.82
N CYS A 214 -11.78 0.72 -3.95
CA CYS A 214 -12.43 -0.42 -3.33
C CYS A 214 -13.19 0.10 -2.10
#